data_AF-A0A368T4E1-F1
#
_entry.id   AF-A0A368T4E1-F1
#
_cell.length_a   1.000
_cell.length_b   1.000
_cell.length_c   1.000
_cell.angle_alpha   90.00
_cell.angle_beta   90.00
_cell.angle_gamma   90.00
#
_symmetry.space_group_name_H-M   'P 1'
#
loop_
_entity.id
_entity.type
_entity.pdbx_description
1 polymer ?
#
loop_
_entity_poly.entity_id
_entity_poly.type
_entity_poly.pdbx_seq_one_letter_code
_entity_poly.pdbx_strand_id
1 'polypeptide(L)'
;MTPPEQLLRPVGAARTATALAVRTGWPIRTADIGELVAGGHLSVAGYFEGWPLYDRGEIDAVPADVVARLASRSGHGPASGRSVPPGAAIRDYAAHLAITHGLEVATVYRPHSGRWLLDWPPRPDGRPDPAGLRADLHAHPAGVYRRLVDLAPPAHRAVAAARRALAGGAVVLDTETTGLGAGAAIVEVAVVELATGAVLLDTLVSPDGVAVEPGARRRHRITDGELATAPTWPQVWPRLVAAVAGRAVLAYNAEFDRRLIRQAAARYGLPGARDWTWGCAMAWRGQAHRSRPGPLGGGHRARGDALAARQVVLDIAAIEYVPEVGSPHLGADF
;
A
#
# COMPACT_ATOMS: atom_id res chain seq x y z
N MET A 1 43.92 29.64 15.25
CA MET A 1 42.61 29.71 15.93
C MET A 1 41.57 29.15 14.99
N THR A 2 41.16 27.91 15.22
CA THR A 2 40.01 27.27 14.58
C THR A 2 38.75 28.08 14.94
N PRO A 3 37.80 28.34 14.03
CA PRO A 3 36.54 28.99 14.40
C PRO A 3 35.86 28.13 15.48
N PRO A 4 35.11 28.73 16.42
CA PRO A 4 34.35 27.96 17.38
C PRO A 4 33.44 27.01 16.59
N GLU A 5 33.59 25.71 16.86
CA GLU A 5 32.64 24.69 16.44
C GLU A 5 31.24 25.26 16.69
N GLN A 6 30.44 25.34 15.63
CA GLN A 6 29.01 25.53 15.79
C GLN A 6 28.53 24.35 16.62
N LEU A 7 28.37 24.54 17.93
CA LEU A 7 27.77 23.56 18.83
C LEU A 7 26.45 23.13 18.19
N LEU A 8 26.43 21.90 17.66
CA LEU A 8 25.30 21.42 16.90
C LEU A 8 24.06 21.46 17.80
N ARG A 9 22.99 22.12 17.35
CA ARG A 9 21.80 22.37 18.18
C ARG A 9 21.23 21.05 18.74
N PRO A 10 20.82 21.01 20.03
CA PRO A 10 20.15 19.86 20.62
C PRO A 10 18.94 19.40 19.80
N VAL A 11 18.66 18.11 19.82
CA VAL A 11 17.59 17.50 19.00
C VAL A 11 16.57 16.76 19.85
N GLY A 12 15.33 16.69 19.37
CA GLY A 12 14.27 15.94 20.05
C GLY A 12 14.43 14.42 19.93
N ALA A 13 13.68 13.70 20.75
CA ALA A 13 13.76 12.24 20.92
C ALA A 13 13.69 11.43 19.62
N ALA A 14 12.87 11.85 18.64
CA ALA A 14 12.76 11.14 17.37
C ALA A 14 14.07 11.18 16.55
N ARG A 15 14.73 12.35 16.49
CA ARG A 15 16.02 12.50 15.82
C ARG A 15 17.13 11.76 16.58
N THR A 16 17.09 11.79 17.91
CA THR A 16 17.98 11.00 18.77
C THR A 16 17.86 9.50 18.49
N ALA A 17 16.64 8.96 18.50
CA ALA A 17 16.39 7.55 18.22
C ALA A 17 16.85 7.16 16.81
N THR A 18 16.60 7.99 15.80
CA THR A 18 17.09 7.77 14.44
C THR A 18 18.61 7.75 14.37
N ALA A 19 19.29 8.73 14.96
CA ALA A 19 20.75 8.80 14.95
C ALA A 19 21.38 7.55 15.59
N LEU A 20 20.89 7.16 16.77
CA LEU A 20 21.35 5.95 17.47
C LEU A 20 21.10 4.68 16.65
N ALA A 21 19.90 4.51 16.09
CA ALA A 21 19.57 3.30 15.33
C ALA A 21 20.36 3.19 14.02
N VAL A 22 20.57 4.31 13.33
CA VAL A 22 21.40 4.36 12.12
C VAL A 22 22.84 3.97 12.44
N ARG A 23 23.44 4.64 13.43
CA ARG A 23 24.85 4.47 13.83
C ARG A 23 25.14 3.07 14.35
N THR A 24 24.30 2.59 15.27
CA THR A 24 24.53 1.32 15.98
C THR A 24 23.93 0.11 15.27
N GLY A 25 22.96 0.32 14.37
CA GLY A 25 22.16 -0.73 13.74
C GLY A 25 21.13 -1.37 14.67
N TRP A 26 21.03 -0.95 15.94
CA TRP A 26 20.07 -1.50 16.91
C TRP A 26 18.80 -0.64 16.97
N PRO A 27 17.60 -1.24 16.97
CA PRO A 27 16.37 -0.47 17.03
C PRO A 27 16.19 0.13 18.44
N ILE A 28 15.95 1.43 18.50
CA ILE A 28 15.52 2.18 19.66
C ILE A 28 14.35 3.10 19.28
N ARG A 29 13.29 3.17 20.08
CA ARG A 29 12.14 4.03 19.77
C ARG A 29 12.25 5.39 20.44
N THR A 30 11.49 6.36 19.93
CA THR A 30 11.29 7.66 20.57
C THR A 30 10.90 7.52 22.05
N ALA A 31 10.03 6.55 22.37
CA ALA A 31 9.57 6.28 23.73
C ALA A 31 10.65 5.73 24.67
N ASP A 32 11.71 5.12 24.12
CA ASP A 32 12.76 4.47 24.91
C ASP A 32 13.92 5.44 25.23
N ILE A 33 13.92 6.67 24.69
CA ILE A 33 14.99 7.66 24.93
C ILE A 33 15.10 8.06 26.41
N GLY A 34 13.97 8.09 27.12
CA GLY A 34 13.97 8.37 28.56
C GLY A 34 14.77 7.34 29.38
N GLU A 35 14.89 6.09 28.91
CA GLU A 35 15.69 5.07 29.59
C GLU A 35 17.20 5.33 29.47
N LEU A 36 17.64 5.98 28.39
CA LEU A 36 19.03 6.41 28.26
C LEU A 36 19.36 7.55 29.23
N VAL A 37 18.40 8.45 29.48
CA VAL A 37 18.56 9.50 30.49
C VAL A 37 18.59 8.89 31.89
N ALA A 38 17.65 8.00 32.21
CA ALA A 38 17.62 7.32 33.50
C ALA A 38 18.88 6.47 33.75
N GLY A 39 19.50 5.94 32.69
CA GLY A 39 20.77 5.22 32.74
C GLY A 39 22.03 6.10 32.73
N GLY A 40 21.90 7.43 32.69
CA GLY A 40 23.03 8.36 32.67
C GLY A 40 23.83 8.38 31.37
N HIS A 41 23.25 7.88 30.27
CA HIS A 41 23.88 7.86 28.94
C HIS A 41 23.53 9.08 28.08
N LEU A 42 22.49 9.83 28.47
CA LEU A 42 22.08 11.09 27.85
C LEU A 42 21.61 12.06 28.94
N SER A 43 21.72 13.35 28.65
CA SER A 43 21.24 14.45 29.46
C SER A 43 20.18 15.24 28.69
N VAL A 44 19.22 15.81 29.41
CA VAL A 44 18.27 16.76 28.81
C VAL A 44 18.98 18.11 28.69
N ALA A 45 19.34 18.48 27.47
CA ALA A 45 20.05 19.72 27.15
C ALA A 45 19.12 20.94 27.04
N GLY A 46 17.80 20.72 26.96
CA GLY A 46 16.80 21.79 26.89
C GLY A 46 15.40 21.26 26.57
N TYR A 47 14.49 22.19 26.28
CA TYR A 47 13.10 21.86 25.92
C TYR A 47 12.63 22.71 24.73
N PHE A 48 11.79 22.12 23.87
CA PHE A 48 11.07 22.82 22.81
C PHE A 48 9.60 22.44 22.85
N GLU A 49 8.71 23.43 23.02
CA GLU A 49 7.25 23.19 23.17
C GLU A 49 6.91 22.14 24.25
N GLY A 50 7.68 22.12 25.34
CA GLY A 50 7.52 21.16 26.44
C GLY A 50 8.17 19.79 26.22
N TRP A 51 8.78 19.54 25.05
CA TRP A 51 9.47 18.28 24.74
C TRP A 51 10.97 18.35 25.02
N PRO A 52 11.58 17.32 25.62
CA PRO A 52 13.01 17.32 25.92
C PRO A 52 13.87 17.26 24.65
N LEU A 53 14.97 18.01 24.67
CA LEU A 53 16.03 18.01 23.69
C LEU A 53 17.30 17.40 24.28
N TYR A 54 18.09 16.75 23.44
CA TYR A 54 19.27 15.97 23.82
C TYR A 54 20.52 16.49 23.09
N ASP A 55 21.64 16.47 23.79
CA ASP A 55 22.93 16.89 23.25
C ASP A 55 23.45 15.90 22.18
N ARG A 56 23.96 16.42 21.06
CA ARG A 56 24.40 15.58 19.95
C ARG A 56 25.72 14.85 20.22
N GLY A 57 26.63 15.47 20.97
CA GLY A 57 27.88 14.83 21.38
C GLY A 57 27.61 13.63 22.28
N GLU A 58 26.67 13.76 23.22
CA GLU A 58 26.24 12.63 24.06
C GLU A 58 25.57 11.52 23.24
N ILE A 59 24.73 11.86 22.26
CA ILE A 59 24.11 10.89 21.33
C ILE A 59 25.18 10.07 20.58
N ASP A 60 26.21 10.72 20.09
CA ASP A 60 27.31 10.06 19.37
C ASP A 60 28.16 9.19 20.32
N ALA A 61 28.27 9.58 21.59
CA ALA A 61 28.99 8.86 22.63
C ALA A 61 28.24 7.63 23.19
N VAL A 62 26.92 7.50 22.99
CA VAL A 62 26.17 6.34 23.52
C VAL A 62 26.74 5.02 22.97
N PRO A 63 27.18 4.07 23.82
CA PRO A 63 27.72 2.80 23.36
C PRO A 63 26.69 1.90 22.66
N ALA A 64 27.10 1.17 21.62
CA ALA A 64 26.19 0.31 20.85
C ALA A 64 25.60 -0.84 21.69
N ASP A 65 26.34 -1.36 22.67
CA ASP A 65 25.89 -2.40 23.60
C ASP A 65 24.79 -1.91 24.55
N VAL A 66 24.80 -0.62 24.93
CA VAL A 66 23.72 0.02 25.69
C VAL A 66 22.43 0.00 24.87
N VAL A 67 22.51 0.44 23.61
CA VAL A 67 21.35 0.44 22.69
C VAL A 67 20.85 -0.99 22.45
N ALA A 68 21.75 -1.95 22.26
CA ALA A 68 21.39 -3.36 22.08
C ALA A 68 20.66 -3.97 23.28
N ARG A 69 21.12 -3.68 24.51
CA ARG A 69 20.44 -4.11 25.74
C ARG A 69 19.05 -3.51 25.86
N LEU A 70 18.90 -2.22 25.57
CA LEU A 70 17.61 -1.53 25.59
C LEU A 70 16.65 -2.13 24.56
N ALA A 71 17.10 -2.32 23.32
CA ALA A 71 16.33 -2.97 22.27
C ALA A 71 15.79 -4.34 22.70
N SER A 72 16.64 -5.15 23.33
CA SER A 72 16.30 -6.49 23.82
C SER A 72 15.25 -6.44 24.95
N ARG A 73 15.43 -5.55 25.93
CA ARG A 73 14.52 -5.39 27.08
C ARG A 73 13.14 -4.91 26.66
N SER A 74 13.07 -3.98 25.72
CA SER A 74 11.80 -3.42 25.28
C SER A 74 11.01 -4.41 24.40
N GLY A 75 11.58 -5.55 23.99
CA GLY A 75 10.94 -6.51 23.09
C GLY A 75 10.84 -6.07 21.63
N HIS A 76 11.54 -4.98 21.29
CA HIS A 76 11.59 -4.39 19.94
C HIS A 76 12.86 -4.79 19.18
N GLY A 77 13.85 -5.34 19.89
CA GLY A 77 15.03 -5.97 19.34
C GLY A 77 14.81 -7.45 19.01
N PRO A 78 15.79 -8.09 18.35
CA PRO A 78 15.78 -9.54 18.20
C PRO A 78 15.86 -10.26 19.55
N ALA A 79 15.43 -11.52 19.56
CA ALA A 79 15.65 -12.42 20.70
C ALA A 79 17.14 -12.45 21.10
N SER A 80 17.41 -12.63 22.40
CA SER A 80 18.74 -12.61 22.98
C SER A 80 19.70 -13.59 22.28
N GLY A 81 20.97 -13.19 22.14
CA GLY A 81 22.06 -14.03 21.59
C GLY A 81 22.45 -13.75 20.14
N ARG A 82 21.89 -12.73 19.46
CA ARG A 82 22.34 -12.33 18.11
C ARG A 82 23.52 -11.37 18.16
N SER A 83 24.57 -11.68 17.41
CA SER A 83 25.79 -10.86 17.30
C SER A 83 25.71 -9.75 16.23
N VAL A 84 24.83 -9.88 15.24
CA VAL A 84 24.70 -8.92 14.12
C VAL A 84 23.56 -7.93 14.40
N PRO A 85 23.81 -6.61 14.41
CA PRO A 85 22.76 -5.60 14.55
C PRO A 85 21.72 -5.71 13.42
N PRO A 86 20.40 -5.64 13.72
CA PRO A 86 19.36 -5.74 12.70
C PRO A 86 19.54 -4.78 11.51
N GLY A 87 19.92 -3.53 11.78
CA GLY A 87 20.13 -2.52 10.76
C GLY A 87 21.26 -2.86 9.78
N ALA A 88 22.29 -3.59 10.21
CA ALA A 88 23.35 -4.06 9.31
C ALA A 88 22.78 -5.09 8.31
N ALA A 89 22.15 -6.15 8.83
CA ALA A 89 21.55 -7.18 7.98
C ALA A 89 20.44 -6.64 7.04
N ILE A 90 19.69 -5.62 7.49
CA ILE A 90 18.64 -4.98 6.67
C ILE A 90 19.27 -4.13 5.55
N ARG A 91 20.38 -3.44 5.81
CA ARG A 91 21.14 -2.72 4.77
C ARG A 91 21.77 -3.70 3.78
N ASP A 92 22.27 -4.84 4.24
CA ASP A 92 22.78 -5.89 3.35
C ASP A 92 21.67 -6.41 2.42
N TYR A 93 20.47 -6.59 2.95
CA TYR A 93 19.31 -6.96 2.14
C TYR A 93 18.88 -5.85 1.17
N ALA A 94 18.94 -4.58 1.58
CA ALA A 94 18.69 -3.46 0.67
C ALA A 94 19.70 -3.42 -0.49
N ALA A 95 20.98 -3.70 -0.22
CA ALA A 95 22.01 -3.84 -1.24
C ALA A 95 21.75 -5.07 -2.15
N HIS A 96 21.29 -6.18 -1.58
CA HIS A 96 20.84 -7.34 -2.36
C HIS A 96 19.72 -6.96 -3.34
N LEU A 97 18.67 -6.26 -2.87
CA LEU A 97 17.59 -5.78 -3.75
C LEU A 97 18.11 -4.83 -4.83
N ALA A 98 19.03 -3.92 -4.48
CA ALA A 98 19.63 -2.98 -5.41
C ALA A 98 20.37 -3.71 -6.54
N ILE A 99 21.16 -4.74 -6.22
CA ILE A 99 21.91 -5.53 -7.20
C ILE A 99 20.99 -6.45 -8.00
N THR A 100 20.17 -7.27 -7.33
CA THR A 100 19.31 -8.27 -7.96
C THR A 100 18.29 -7.65 -8.90
N HIS A 101 17.76 -6.49 -8.53
CA HIS A 101 16.73 -5.84 -9.32
C HIS A 101 17.21 -4.62 -10.08
N GLY A 102 18.39 -4.04 -9.79
CA GLY A 102 18.84 -2.77 -10.40
C GLY A 102 18.08 -1.57 -9.85
N LEU A 103 17.95 -1.47 -8.53
CA LEU A 103 17.14 -0.45 -7.85
C LEU A 103 18.02 0.48 -7.00
N GLU A 104 17.57 1.73 -6.87
CA GLU A 104 18.04 2.63 -5.81
C GLU A 104 17.13 2.48 -4.59
N VAL A 105 17.60 1.74 -3.59
CA VAL A 105 16.80 1.41 -2.39
C VAL A 105 17.19 2.34 -1.24
N ALA A 106 16.26 3.19 -0.84
CA ALA A 106 16.37 4.00 0.37
C ALA A 106 16.12 3.12 1.61
N THR A 107 16.99 3.26 2.62
CA THR A 107 16.83 2.61 3.92
C THR A 107 16.53 3.65 4.99
N VAL A 108 15.32 3.67 5.54
CA VAL A 108 14.86 4.69 6.48
C VAL A 108 14.46 4.07 7.81
N TYR A 109 15.02 4.56 8.91
CA TYR A 109 14.60 4.15 10.24
C TYR A 109 13.39 4.95 10.73
N ARG A 110 12.37 4.27 11.24
CA ARG A 110 11.14 4.88 11.79
C ARG A 110 11.17 4.81 13.32
N PRO A 111 11.53 5.90 14.02
CA PRO A 111 11.80 5.88 15.46
C PRO A 111 10.53 5.67 16.30
N HIS A 112 9.33 5.92 15.78
CA HIS A 112 8.10 5.65 16.53
C HIS A 112 7.76 4.15 16.60
N SER A 113 8.04 3.40 15.54
CA SER A 113 7.75 1.96 15.46
C SER A 113 8.97 1.08 15.77
N GLY A 114 10.18 1.63 15.66
CA GLY A 114 11.42 0.87 15.78
C GLY A 114 11.76 0.03 14.54
N ARG A 115 11.14 0.34 13.40
CA ARG A 115 11.23 -0.47 12.16
C ARG A 115 12.01 0.27 11.07
N TRP A 116 12.59 -0.50 10.17
CA TRP A 116 13.30 -0.03 8.99
C TRP A 116 12.39 -0.12 7.77
N LEU A 117 12.14 1.00 7.12
CA LEU A 117 11.50 1.07 5.83
C LEU A 117 12.54 0.91 4.72
N LEU A 118 12.28 -0.01 3.79
CA LEU A 118 12.95 -0.06 2.49
C LEU A 118 11.98 0.44 1.43
N ASP A 119 12.38 1.49 0.72
CA ASP A 119 11.57 2.17 -0.29
C ASP A 119 12.41 2.48 -1.53
N TRP A 120 11.78 2.54 -2.69
CA TRP A 120 12.45 2.79 -3.98
C TRP A 120 11.44 3.32 -4.99
N PRO A 121 11.84 4.00 -6.07
CA PRO A 121 10.88 4.42 -7.09
C PRO A 121 10.29 3.19 -7.80
N PRO A 122 8.95 2.99 -7.84
CA PRO A 122 8.35 1.96 -8.68
C PRO A 122 8.77 2.14 -10.13
N ARG A 123 8.96 1.05 -10.87
CA ARG A 123 9.23 1.09 -12.31
C ARG A 123 7.98 1.35 -13.14
N PRO A 124 8.11 1.71 -14.43
CA PRO A 124 6.97 1.82 -15.35
C PRO A 124 6.16 0.53 -15.49
N ASP A 125 6.81 -0.64 -15.39
CA ASP A 125 6.15 -1.96 -15.39
C ASP A 125 5.64 -2.37 -14.00
N GLY A 126 5.86 -1.53 -12.98
CA GLY A 126 5.49 -1.78 -11.58
C GLY A 126 6.22 -2.94 -10.91
N ARG A 127 7.32 -3.43 -11.48
CA ARG A 127 8.18 -4.47 -10.88
C ARG A 127 9.37 -3.86 -10.10
N PRO A 128 9.99 -4.62 -9.18
CA PRO A 128 9.53 -5.90 -8.63
C PRO A 128 8.25 -5.74 -7.80
N ASP A 129 7.45 -6.81 -7.70
CA ASP A 129 6.25 -6.80 -6.86
C ASP A 129 6.63 -6.85 -5.37
N PRO A 130 6.29 -5.84 -4.56
CA PRO A 130 6.56 -5.85 -3.12
C PRO A 130 5.98 -7.07 -2.39
N ALA A 131 4.94 -7.72 -2.92
CA ALA A 131 4.42 -8.95 -2.35
C ALA A 131 5.40 -10.13 -2.51
N GLY A 132 6.03 -10.27 -3.69
CA GLY A 132 7.04 -11.28 -3.96
C GLY A 132 8.31 -11.07 -3.14
N LEU A 133 8.72 -9.81 -2.94
CA LEU A 133 9.90 -9.47 -2.13
C LEU A 133 9.78 -9.87 -0.65
N ARG A 134 8.57 -10.12 -0.13
CA ARG A 134 8.42 -10.66 1.24
C ARG A 134 8.92 -12.10 1.36
N ALA A 135 8.74 -12.91 0.32
CA ALA A 135 9.26 -14.27 0.29
C ALA A 135 10.78 -14.26 0.12
N ASP A 136 11.29 -13.37 -0.73
CA ASP A 136 12.73 -13.13 -0.91
C ASP A 136 13.42 -12.73 0.40
N LEU A 137 12.88 -11.73 1.11
CA LEU A 137 13.36 -11.35 2.46
C LEU A 137 13.35 -12.54 3.42
N HIS A 138 12.32 -13.39 3.37
CA HIS A 138 12.23 -14.54 4.28
C HIS A 138 13.35 -15.56 4.02
N ALA A 139 13.76 -15.74 2.77
CA ALA A 139 14.84 -16.64 2.38
C ALA A 139 16.24 -16.03 2.61
N HIS A 140 16.35 -14.70 2.59
CA HIS A 140 17.60 -13.99 2.87
C HIS A 140 18.02 -14.13 4.35
N PRO A 141 19.33 -14.08 4.67
CA PRO A 141 19.79 -14.06 6.07
C PRO A 141 19.13 -12.97 6.94
N ALA A 142 18.74 -11.84 6.34
CA ALA A 142 18.00 -10.77 7.02
C ALA A 142 16.55 -11.13 7.38
N GLY A 143 16.00 -12.23 6.86
CA GLY A 143 14.64 -12.71 7.13
C GLY A 143 14.37 -13.04 8.60
N VAL A 144 15.44 -13.28 9.37
CA VAL A 144 15.39 -13.38 10.84
C VAL A 144 14.93 -12.08 11.50
N TYR A 145 15.03 -10.95 10.81
CA TYR A 145 14.61 -9.60 11.23
C TYR A 145 13.37 -9.09 10.47
N ARG A 146 12.69 -9.92 9.68
CA ARG A 146 11.56 -9.50 8.81
C ARG A 146 10.45 -8.70 9.52
N ARG A 147 10.24 -8.91 10.84
CA ARG A 147 9.27 -8.13 11.63
C ARG A 147 9.68 -6.67 11.81
N LEU A 148 10.98 -6.38 11.73
CA LEU A 148 11.54 -5.03 11.79
C LEU A 148 11.62 -4.35 10.42
N VAL A 149 11.22 -5.01 9.34
CA VAL A 149 11.28 -4.45 7.98
C VAL A 149 9.88 -4.10 7.50
N ASP A 150 9.72 -2.86 7.05
CA ASP A 150 8.62 -2.41 6.21
C ASP A 150 9.12 -2.34 4.77
N LEU A 151 8.60 -3.21 3.90
CA LEU A 151 8.93 -3.22 2.47
C LEU A 151 7.89 -2.42 1.70
N ALA A 152 8.29 -1.34 1.03
CA ALA A 152 7.43 -0.46 0.24
C ALA A 152 6.21 0.06 1.02
N PRO A 153 6.10 1.38 1.29
CA PRO A 153 4.94 1.92 1.99
C PRO A 153 3.66 1.74 1.15
N PRO A 154 2.46 1.90 1.74
CA PRO A 154 1.20 1.69 1.02
C PRO A 154 1.10 2.49 -0.29
N ALA A 155 1.57 3.74 -0.30
CA ALA A 155 1.58 4.58 -1.51
C ALA A 155 2.42 3.97 -2.65
N HIS A 156 3.62 3.48 -2.35
CA HIS A 156 4.46 2.74 -3.31
C HIS A 156 3.73 1.55 -3.90
N ARG A 157 3.15 0.71 -3.03
CA ARG A 157 2.46 -0.52 -3.44
C ARG A 157 1.28 -0.21 -4.36
N ALA A 158 0.54 0.86 -4.11
CA ALA A 158 -0.56 1.30 -4.96
C ALA A 158 -0.09 1.73 -6.35
N VAL A 159 0.95 2.57 -6.43
CA VAL A 159 1.55 3.00 -7.71
C VAL A 159 2.11 1.80 -8.49
N ALA A 160 2.86 0.93 -7.81
CA ALA A 160 3.41 -0.29 -8.42
C ALA A 160 2.30 -1.24 -8.92
N ALA A 161 1.21 -1.40 -8.16
CA ALA A 161 0.08 -2.23 -8.57
C ALA A 161 -0.66 -1.65 -9.78
N ALA A 162 -0.91 -0.35 -9.82
CA ALA A 162 -1.54 0.33 -10.95
C ALA A 162 -0.71 0.19 -12.23
N ARG A 163 0.61 0.38 -12.13
CA ARG A 163 1.55 0.21 -13.25
C ARG A 163 1.64 -1.23 -13.75
N ARG A 164 1.69 -2.22 -12.85
CA ARG A 164 1.61 -3.63 -13.23
C ARG A 164 0.29 -3.97 -13.91
N ALA A 165 -0.83 -3.45 -13.41
CA ALA A 165 -2.14 -3.68 -13.99
C ALA A 165 -2.22 -3.10 -15.42
N LEU A 166 -1.67 -1.90 -15.61
CA LEU A 166 -1.60 -1.25 -16.92
C LEU A 166 -0.72 -2.04 -17.90
N ALA A 167 0.49 -2.43 -17.48
CA ALA A 167 1.41 -3.21 -18.31
C ALA A 167 0.92 -4.65 -18.58
N GLY A 168 0.14 -5.22 -17.66
CA GLY A 168 -0.38 -6.59 -17.72
C GLY A 168 -1.73 -6.74 -18.43
N GLY A 169 -2.26 -5.69 -19.07
CA GLY A 169 -3.52 -5.75 -19.81
C GLY A 169 -4.75 -6.01 -18.92
N ALA A 170 -4.78 -5.44 -17.72
CA ALA A 170 -5.94 -5.54 -16.83
C ALA A 170 -7.18 -4.90 -17.47
N VAL A 171 -8.35 -5.26 -16.94
CA VAL A 171 -9.65 -4.67 -17.30
C VAL A 171 -10.31 -4.04 -16.10
N VAL A 172 -11.16 -3.06 -16.34
CA VAL A 172 -11.99 -2.43 -15.31
C VAL A 172 -13.43 -2.86 -15.54
N LEU A 173 -14.05 -3.40 -14.49
CA LEU A 173 -15.41 -3.90 -14.46
C LEU A 173 -16.24 -3.04 -13.52
N ASP A 174 -17.49 -2.81 -13.89
CA ASP A 174 -18.47 -2.19 -13.01
C ASP A 174 -19.85 -2.85 -13.23
N THR A 175 -20.68 -2.84 -12.18
CA THR A 175 -22.04 -3.38 -12.20
C THR A 175 -23.06 -2.41 -11.62
N GLU A 176 -24.20 -2.28 -12.30
CA GLU A 176 -25.41 -1.75 -11.68
C GLU A 176 -26.27 -2.91 -11.21
N THR A 177 -26.99 -2.71 -10.11
CA THR A 177 -27.68 -3.79 -9.40
C THR A 177 -29.08 -3.40 -8.96
N THR A 178 -29.92 -4.40 -8.69
CA THR A 178 -31.27 -4.17 -8.13
C THR A 178 -31.24 -3.65 -6.69
N GLY A 179 -30.10 -3.75 -5.99
CA GLY A 179 -29.97 -3.43 -4.56
C GLY A 179 -28.58 -3.75 -4.02
N LEU A 180 -28.36 -3.57 -2.71
CA LEU A 180 -27.04 -3.76 -2.09
C LEU A 180 -26.89 -5.09 -1.33
N GLY A 181 -27.99 -5.83 -1.14
CA GLY A 181 -28.06 -7.01 -0.30
C GLY A 181 -27.76 -8.34 -0.99
N ALA A 182 -27.84 -9.44 -0.23
CA ALA A 182 -27.54 -10.80 -0.68
C ALA A 182 -28.59 -11.41 -1.65
N GLY A 183 -29.70 -10.70 -1.91
CA GLY A 183 -30.70 -11.06 -2.91
C GLY A 183 -30.63 -10.21 -4.18
N ALA A 184 -29.69 -9.25 -4.26
CA ALA A 184 -29.61 -8.32 -5.38
C ALA A 184 -29.18 -9.03 -6.67
N ALA A 185 -29.77 -8.66 -7.80
CA ALA A 185 -29.37 -9.11 -9.13
C ALA A 185 -28.59 -8.00 -9.85
N ILE A 186 -27.75 -8.39 -10.81
CA ILE A 186 -27.07 -7.45 -11.70
C ILE A 186 -28.07 -7.02 -12.78
N VAL A 187 -28.14 -5.72 -13.07
CA VAL A 187 -29.01 -5.12 -14.08
C VAL A 187 -28.24 -4.45 -15.23
N GLU A 188 -26.96 -4.18 -15.03
CA GLU A 188 -26.05 -3.72 -16.07
C GLU A 188 -24.63 -4.19 -15.71
N VAL A 189 -23.84 -4.53 -16.72
CA VAL A 189 -22.42 -4.84 -16.55
C VAL A 189 -21.62 -4.25 -17.69
N ALA A 190 -20.48 -3.65 -17.35
CA ALA A 190 -19.52 -3.18 -18.32
C ALA A 190 -18.10 -3.65 -17.99
N VAL A 191 -17.31 -3.88 -19.03
CA VAL A 191 -15.89 -4.20 -18.95
C VAL A 191 -15.15 -3.34 -19.96
N VAL A 192 -14.15 -2.59 -19.48
CA VAL A 192 -13.29 -1.75 -20.31
C VAL A 192 -11.83 -2.16 -20.16
N GLU A 193 -11.07 -2.13 -21.24
CA GLU A 193 -9.63 -2.38 -21.20
C GLU A 193 -8.91 -1.21 -20.51
N LEU A 194 -8.03 -1.50 -19.56
CA LEU A 194 -7.32 -0.46 -18.80
C LEU A 194 -6.41 0.38 -19.71
N ALA A 195 -5.66 -0.26 -20.61
CA ALA A 195 -4.69 0.44 -21.45
C ALA A 195 -5.37 1.36 -22.47
N THR A 196 -6.27 0.83 -23.30
CA THR A 196 -6.84 1.57 -24.43
C THR A 196 -8.16 2.29 -24.12
N GLY A 197 -8.89 1.82 -23.10
CA GLY A 197 -10.27 2.25 -22.85
C GLY A 197 -11.29 1.57 -23.76
N ALA A 198 -10.88 0.58 -24.57
CA ALA A 198 -11.79 -0.19 -25.41
C ALA A 198 -12.88 -0.87 -24.55
N VAL A 199 -14.13 -0.72 -24.98
CA VAL A 199 -15.27 -1.36 -24.32
C VAL A 199 -15.36 -2.80 -24.82
N LEU A 200 -15.11 -3.76 -23.93
CA LEU A 200 -15.14 -5.19 -24.23
C LEU A 200 -16.52 -5.81 -24.00
N LEU A 201 -17.26 -5.25 -23.04
CA LEU A 201 -18.64 -5.59 -22.75
C LEU A 201 -19.36 -4.34 -22.24
N ASP A 202 -20.59 -4.14 -22.70
CA ASP A 202 -21.50 -3.10 -22.23
C ASP A 202 -22.92 -3.61 -22.53
N THR A 203 -23.67 -3.99 -21.50
CA THR A 203 -24.98 -4.60 -21.68
C THR A 203 -25.83 -4.44 -20.44
N LEU A 204 -27.12 -4.20 -20.66
CA LEU A 204 -28.14 -4.45 -19.64
C LEU A 204 -28.26 -5.96 -19.38
N VAL A 205 -28.82 -6.30 -18.22
CA VAL A 205 -29.07 -7.66 -17.77
C VAL A 205 -30.47 -7.72 -17.18
N SER A 206 -31.28 -8.68 -17.63
CA SER A 206 -32.57 -8.96 -17.00
C SER A 206 -32.35 -9.51 -15.59
N PRO A 207 -32.97 -8.92 -14.55
CA PRO A 207 -32.82 -9.37 -13.16
C PRO A 207 -33.61 -10.65 -12.84
N ASP A 208 -34.27 -11.26 -13.83
CA ASP A 208 -34.97 -12.54 -13.72
C ASP A 208 -35.96 -12.54 -12.54
N GLY A 209 -36.90 -11.59 -12.58
CA GLY A 209 -37.96 -11.41 -11.60
C GLY A 209 -37.57 -10.71 -10.30
N VAL A 210 -36.30 -10.37 -10.08
CA VAL A 210 -35.89 -9.61 -8.89
C VAL A 210 -36.25 -8.13 -9.06
N ALA A 211 -37.09 -7.63 -8.15
CA ALA A 211 -37.49 -6.23 -8.14
C ALA A 211 -36.30 -5.29 -7.86
N VAL A 212 -36.23 -4.18 -8.59
CA VAL A 212 -35.25 -3.11 -8.34
C VAL A 212 -35.71 -2.27 -7.16
N GLU A 213 -34.87 -2.19 -6.13
CA GLU A 213 -35.11 -1.33 -4.98
C GLU A 213 -35.20 0.15 -5.42
N PRO A 214 -36.12 0.96 -4.85
CA PRO A 214 -36.24 2.37 -5.23
C PRO A 214 -34.95 3.18 -5.10
N GLY A 215 -34.08 2.82 -4.14
CA GLY A 215 -32.79 3.46 -3.94
C GLY A 215 -31.76 3.12 -5.02
N ALA A 216 -31.79 1.89 -5.55
CA ALA A 216 -30.99 1.52 -6.71
C ALA A 216 -31.51 2.23 -7.96
N ARG A 217 -32.81 2.17 -8.22
CA ARG A 217 -33.47 2.83 -9.37
C ARG A 217 -33.13 4.32 -9.47
N ARG A 218 -33.19 5.05 -8.34
CA ARG A 218 -32.86 6.49 -8.31
C ARG A 218 -31.43 6.79 -8.74
N ARG A 219 -30.49 5.88 -8.47
CA ARG A 219 -29.08 6.03 -8.85
C ARG A 219 -28.88 5.75 -10.33
N HIS A 220 -29.19 4.53 -10.78
CA HIS A 220 -28.84 4.10 -12.14
C HIS A 220 -29.86 4.47 -13.22
N ARG A 221 -31.10 4.78 -12.83
CA ARG A 221 -32.21 5.25 -13.70
C ARG A 221 -32.68 4.29 -14.81
N ILE A 222 -32.06 3.12 -14.94
CA ILE A 222 -32.54 2.02 -15.81
C ILE A 222 -33.99 1.67 -15.46
N THR A 223 -34.87 1.54 -16.44
CA THR A 223 -36.32 1.26 -16.29
C THR A 223 -36.65 -0.23 -16.37
N ASP A 224 -37.84 -0.62 -15.89
CA ASP A 224 -38.30 -2.02 -16.03
C ASP A 224 -38.51 -2.44 -17.49
N GLY A 225 -38.94 -1.52 -18.36
CA GLY A 225 -39.09 -1.79 -19.79
C GLY A 225 -37.76 -2.12 -20.48
N GLU A 226 -36.69 -1.41 -20.11
CA GLU A 226 -35.33 -1.72 -20.59
C GLU A 226 -34.86 -3.09 -20.10
N LEU A 227 -35.15 -3.46 -18.84
CA LEU A 227 -34.74 -4.74 -18.26
C LEU A 227 -35.55 -5.93 -18.80
N ALA A 228 -36.81 -5.71 -19.17
CA ALA A 228 -37.70 -6.75 -19.69
C ALA A 228 -37.22 -7.34 -21.03
N THR A 229 -36.50 -6.54 -21.82
CA THR A 229 -35.97 -6.97 -23.13
C THR A 229 -34.47 -7.32 -23.08
N ALA A 230 -33.81 -7.13 -21.93
CA ALA A 230 -32.40 -7.40 -21.75
C ALA A 230 -32.09 -8.91 -21.68
N PRO A 231 -30.87 -9.33 -22.05
CA PRO A 231 -30.44 -10.72 -21.90
C PRO A 231 -30.36 -11.13 -20.42
N THR A 232 -30.59 -12.40 -20.13
CA THR A 232 -30.44 -12.95 -18.77
C THR A 232 -28.96 -13.11 -18.40
N TRP A 233 -28.66 -13.22 -17.10
CA TRP A 233 -27.28 -13.42 -16.65
C TRP A 233 -26.56 -14.62 -17.30
N PRO A 234 -27.18 -15.82 -17.43
CA PRO A 234 -26.58 -16.93 -18.16
C PRO A 234 -26.24 -16.63 -19.63
N GLN A 235 -27.03 -15.78 -20.30
CA GLN A 235 -26.76 -15.37 -21.69
C GLN A 235 -25.57 -14.39 -21.79
N VAL A 236 -25.38 -13.54 -20.77
CA VAL A 236 -24.27 -12.59 -20.68
C VAL A 236 -22.97 -13.26 -20.24
N TRP A 237 -23.06 -14.31 -19.43
CA TRP A 237 -21.92 -14.96 -18.78
C TRP A 237 -20.76 -15.35 -19.72
N PRO A 238 -20.97 -16.02 -20.87
CA PRO A 238 -19.86 -16.39 -21.76
C PRO A 238 -19.10 -15.17 -22.30
N ARG A 239 -19.81 -14.08 -22.60
CA ARG A 239 -19.21 -12.82 -23.07
C ARG A 239 -18.39 -12.16 -21.97
N LEU A 240 -18.89 -12.17 -20.74
CA LEU A 240 -18.18 -11.64 -19.58
C LEU A 240 -16.89 -12.42 -19.31
N VAL A 241 -16.96 -13.77 -19.28
CA VAL A 241 -15.78 -14.62 -19.10
C VAL A 241 -14.75 -14.35 -20.20
N ALA A 242 -15.17 -14.23 -21.45
CA ALA A 242 -14.26 -13.90 -22.56
C ALA A 242 -13.62 -12.50 -22.38
N ALA A 243 -14.37 -11.51 -21.89
CA ALA A 243 -13.88 -10.15 -21.68
C ALA A 243 -12.79 -10.08 -20.58
N VAL A 244 -12.83 -10.97 -19.58
CA VAL A 244 -11.88 -10.95 -18.43
C VAL A 244 -10.83 -12.07 -18.48
N ALA A 245 -10.92 -12.98 -19.45
CA ALA A 245 -10.07 -14.18 -19.52
C ALA A 245 -8.57 -13.83 -19.50
N GLY A 246 -7.83 -14.42 -18.55
CA GLY A 246 -6.39 -14.22 -18.40
C GLY A 246 -5.97 -12.83 -17.92
N ARG A 247 -6.90 -11.97 -17.51
CA ARG A 247 -6.66 -10.58 -17.11
C ARG A 247 -6.95 -10.37 -15.63
N ALA A 248 -6.26 -9.43 -15.01
CA ALA A 248 -6.67 -8.92 -13.70
C ALA A 248 -7.93 -8.06 -13.87
N VAL A 249 -8.90 -8.23 -12.96
CA VAL A 249 -10.16 -7.47 -12.94
C VAL A 249 -10.06 -6.39 -11.88
N LEU A 250 -10.22 -5.14 -12.29
CA LEU A 250 -10.24 -3.99 -11.41
C LEU A 250 -11.67 -3.49 -11.29
N ALA A 251 -12.02 -2.96 -10.12
CA ALA A 251 -13.23 -2.16 -9.96
C ALA A 251 -12.97 -1.10 -8.90
N TYR A 252 -13.82 -0.08 -8.84
CA TYR A 252 -13.63 0.99 -7.85
C TYR A 252 -13.77 0.43 -6.43
N ASN A 253 -14.91 -0.19 -6.13
CA ASN A 253 -15.13 -0.93 -4.88
C ASN A 253 -15.21 -2.43 -5.15
N ALA A 254 -14.07 -3.04 -5.49
CA ALA A 254 -14.01 -4.42 -6.00
C ALA A 254 -14.71 -5.48 -5.16
N GLU A 255 -14.83 -5.31 -3.84
CA GLU A 255 -15.57 -6.28 -3.03
C GLU A 255 -17.05 -6.35 -3.38
N PHE A 256 -17.64 -5.22 -3.74
CA PHE A 256 -19.05 -5.14 -4.14
C PHE A 256 -19.28 -5.93 -5.43
N ASP A 257 -18.60 -5.58 -6.51
CA ASP A 257 -18.75 -6.24 -7.81
C ASP A 257 -18.38 -7.73 -7.72
N ARG A 258 -17.26 -8.05 -7.07
CA ARG A 258 -16.82 -9.44 -6.86
C ARG A 258 -17.89 -10.28 -6.17
N ARG A 259 -18.52 -9.74 -5.12
CA ARG A 259 -19.59 -10.42 -4.40
C ARG A 259 -20.81 -10.64 -5.31
N LEU A 260 -21.24 -9.62 -6.04
CA LEU A 260 -22.41 -9.69 -6.93
C LEU A 260 -22.19 -10.71 -8.06
N ILE A 261 -21.02 -10.69 -8.70
CA ILE A 261 -20.62 -11.66 -9.72
C ILE A 261 -20.69 -13.10 -9.17
N ARG A 262 -20.14 -13.33 -7.96
CA ARG A 262 -20.16 -14.65 -7.33
C ARG A 262 -21.57 -15.09 -6.96
N GLN A 263 -22.41 -14.18 -6.47
CA GLN A 263 -23.79 -14.47 -6.13
C GLN A 263 -24.61 -14.83 -7.37
N ALA A 264 -24.49 -14.03 -8.44
CA ALA A 264 -25.15 -14.30 -9.71
C ALA A 264 -24.67 -15.63 -10.31
N ALA A 265 -23.36 -15.89 -10.31
CA ALA A 265 -22.81 -17.16 -10.75
C ALA A 265 -23.35 -18.35 -9.93
N ALA A 266 -23.40 -18.23 -8.61
CA ALA A 266 -23.96 -19.27 -7.74
C ALA A 266 -25.45 -19.53 -8.00
N ARG A 267 -26.25 -18.47 -8.20
CA ARG A 267 -27.69 -18.58 -8.48
C ARG A 267 -27.98 -19.41 -9.73
N TYR A 268 -27.12 -19.33 -10.75
CA TYR A 268 -27.30 -20.02 -12.03
C TYR A 268 -26.36 -21.22 -12.25
N GLY A 269 -25.60 -21.64 -11.23
CA GLY A 269 -24.66 -22.75 -11.36
C GLY A 269 -23.51 -22.50 -12.35
N LEU A 270 -23.07 -21.25 -12.51
CA LEU A 270 -22.05 -20.86 -13.48
C LEU A 270 -20.63 -21.00 -12.88
N PRO A 271 -19.70 -21.67 -13.56
CA PRO A 271 -18.34 -21.92 -13.03
C PRO A 271 -17.41 -20.72 -13.23
N GLY A 272 -16.27 -20.71 -12.51
CA GLY A 272 -15.13 -19.83 -12.81
C GLY A 272 -15.14 -18.44 -12.17
N ALA A 273 -16.26 -18.00 -11.59
CA ALA A 273 -16.36 -16.67 -10.95
C ALA A 273 -15.42 -16.46 -9.75
N ARG A 274 -14.91 -17.54 -9.13
CA ARG A 274 -14.03 -17.48 -7.96
C ARG A 274 -12.55 -17.31 -8.32
N ASP A 275 -12.20 -17.58 -9.58
CA ASP A 275 -10.80 -17.76 -10.00
C ASP A 275 -10.16 -16.44 -10.49
N TRP A 276 -10.94 -15.37 -10.58
CA TRP A 276 -10.44 -14.08 -11.07
C TRP A 276 -9.57 -13.39 -10.02
N THR A 277 -8.50 -12.75 -10.50
CA THR A 277 -7.65 -11.90 -9.68
C THR A 277 -8.23 -10.49 -9.65
N TRP A 278 -8.53 -9.98 -8.45
CA TRP A 278 -9.17 -8.68 -8.26
C TRP A 278 -8.22 -7.60 -7.74
N GLY A 279 -8.35 -6.38 -8.25
CA GLY A 279 -7.74 -5.17 -7.71
C GLY A 279 -8.79 -4.10 -7.37
N CYS A 280 -8.58 -3.37 -6.27
CA CYS A 280 -9.51 -2.35 -5.79
C CYS A 280 -8.94 -0.95 -6.02
N ALA A 281 -9.44 -0.24 -7.03
CA ALA A 281 -8.94 1.09 -7.40
C ALA A 281 -9.20 2.13 -6.30
N MET A 282 -10.31 2.01 -5.54
CA MET A 282 -10.59 2.88 -4.38
C MET A 282 -9.53 2.71 -3.28
N ALA A 283 -9.14 1.47 -2.98
CA ALA A 283 -8.10 1.21 -1.98
C ALA A 283 -6.75 1.77 -2.43
N TRP A 284 -6.39 1.58 -3.71
CA TRP A 284 -5.17 2.13 -4.29
C TRP A 284 -5.18 3.66 -4.26
N ARG A 285 -6.30 4.30 -4.59
CA ARG A 285 -6.47 5.77 -4.52
C ARG A 285 -6.15 6.29 -3.11
N GLY A 286 -6.76 5.69 -2.09
CA GLY A 286 -6.52 6.11 -0.71
C GLY A 286 -5.06 5.90 -0.26
N GLN A 287 -4.46 4.78 -0.66
CA GLN A 287 -3.07 4.47 -0.35
C GLN A 287 -2.09 5.44 -1.04
N ALA A 288 -2.27 5.70 -2.34
CA ALA A 288 -1.43 6.56 -3.14
C ALA A 288 -1.47 8.02 -2.65
N HIS A 289 -2.67 8.53 -2.33
CA HIS A 289 -2.85 9.90 -1.84
C HIS A 289 -2.74 10.04 -0.31
N ARG A 290 -2.46 8.93 0.41
CA ARG A 290 -2.35 8.89 1.87
C ARG A 290 -3.59 9.48 2.58
N SER A 291 -4.78 9.22 2.02
CA SER A 291 -6.05 9.79 2.45
C SER A 291 -7.17 8.74 2.43
N ARG A 292 -8.30 9.05 3.07
CA ARG A 292 -9.51 8.23 2.89
C ARG A 292 -10.02 8.43 1.47
N PRO A 293 -10.22 7.36 0.68
CA PRO A 293 -10.72 7.51 -0.67
C PRO A 293 -12.17 8.01 -0.64
N GLY A 294 -12.46 9.01 -1.47
CA GLY A 294 -13.82 9.53 -1.65
C GLY A 294 -14.67 8.65 -2.58
N PRO A 295 -15.91 9.06 -2.87
CA PRO A 295 -16.70 8.43 -3.93
C PRO A 295 -16.01 8.55 -5.29
N LEU A 296 -16.39 7.67 -6.23
CA LEU A 296 -15.87 7.72 -7.60
C LEU A 296 -16.26 9.01 -8.32
N GLY A 297 -17.46 9.54 -8.03
CA GLY A 297 -18.05 10.65 -8.78
C GLY A 297 -18.61 10.24 -10.15
N GLY A 298 -18.92 8.95 -10.32
CA GLY A 298 -19.48 8.38 -11.55
C GLY A 298 -20.93 8.75 -11.81
N GLY A 299 -21.42 8.41 -13.00
CA GLY A 299 -22.76 8.69 -13.48
C GLY A 299 -23.80 7.63 -13.13
N HIS A 300 -23.40 6.57 -12.40
CA HIS A 300 -24.25 5.42 -12.07
C HIS A 300 -24.77 4.70 -13.32
N ARG A 301 -23.86 4.51 -14.28
CA ARG A 301 -24.05 3.63 -15.43
C ARG A 301 -22.78 2.84 -15.58
N ALA A 302 -22.88 1.53 -15.75
CA ALA A 302 -21.73 0.63 -15.59
C ALA A 302 -20.55 1.03 -16.49
N ARG A 303 -20.81 1.34 -17.76
CA ARG A 303 -19.75 1.79 -18.67
C ARG A 303 -19.10 3.09 -18.23
N GLY A 304 -19.90 4.08 -17.81
CA GLY A 304 -19.41 5.37 -17.36
C GLY A 304 -18.54 5.24 -16.11
N ASP A 305 -18.99 4.43 -15.15
CA ASP A 305 -18.30 4.22 -13.89
C ASP A 305 -17.05 3.35 -14.08
N ALA A 306 -17.07 2.36 -14.97
CA ALA A 306 -15.87 1.62 -15.37
C ALA A 306 -14.81 2.52 -16.03
N LEU A 307 -15.21 3.47 -16.88
CA LEU A 307 -14.31 4.46 -17.48
C LEU A 307 -13.77 5.46 -16.44
N ALA A 308 -14.59 5.90 -15.49
CA ALA A 308 -14.14 6.76 -14.39
C ALA A 308 -13.16 6.03 -13.47
N ALA A 309 -13.43 4.77 -13.13
CA ALA A 309 -12.54 3.93 -12.32
C ALA A 309 -11.23 3.64 -13.06
N ARG A 310 -11.28 3.46 -14.38
CA ARG A 310 -10.09 3.41 -15.25
C ARG A 310 -9.24 4.66 -15.10
N GLN A 311 -9.85 5.85 -15.16
CA GLN A 311 -9.10 7.11 -15.02
C GLN A 311 -8.38 7.19 -13.68
N VAL A 312 -9.03 6.79 -12.58
CA VAL A 312 -8.38 6.71 -11.26
C VAL A 312 -7.12 5.84 -11.28
N VAL A 313 -7.16 4.68 -11.93
CA VAL A 313 -5.99 3.78 -12.01
C VAL A 313 -4.88 4.41 -12.85
N LEU A 314 -5.21 5.09 -13.95
CA LEU A 314 -4.23 5.81 -14.77
C LEU A 314 -3.58 6.96 -14.00
N ASP A 315 -4.36 7.73 -13.25
CA ASP A 315 -3.87 8.82 -12.42
C ASP A 315 -2.88 8.29 -11.37
N ILE A 316 -3.20 7.17 -10.72
CA ILE A 316 -2.29 6.50 -9.76
C ILE A 316 -1.02 6.01 -10.46
N ALA A 317 -1.13 5.41 -11.64
CA ALA A 317 0.02 4.91 -12.39
C ALA A 317 0.96 6.05 -12.85
N ALA A 318 0.41 7.23 -13.12
CA ALA A 318 1.12 8.43 -13.54
C ALA A 318 1.82 9.19 -12.40
N ILE A 319 1.59 8.82 -11.12
CA ILE A 319 2.24 9.47 -9.99
C ILE A 319 3.77 9.35 -10.12
N GLU A 320 4.45 10.50 -10.12
CA GLU A 320 5.89 10.58 -9.92
C GLU A 320 6.20 10.31 -8.44
N TYR A 321 6.47 9.04 -8.15
CA TYR A 321 6.69 8.59 -6.79
C TYR A 321 8.11 8.94 -6.32
N VAL A 322 8.18 9.71 -5.25
CA VAL A 322 9.43 9.99 -4.53
C VAL A 322 9.51 9.06 -3.31
N PRO A 323 10.55 8.22 -3.20
CA PRO A 323 10.76 7.38 -2.03
C PRO A 323 10.84 8.20 -0.75
N GLU A 324 10.39 7.62 0.35
CA GLU A 324 10.68 8.22 1.65
C GLU A 324 12.18 8.26 1.86
N VAL A 325 12.71 9.47 2.05
CA VAL A 325 14.07 9.71 2.52
C VAL A 325 14.03 9.90 4.03
N GLY A 326 15.01 9.33 4.73
CA GLY A 326 15.14 9.57 6.17
C GLY A 326 15.33 11.06 6.44
N SER A 327 14.94 11.52 7.64
CA SER A 327 15.41 12.83 8.08
C SER A 327 16.92 12.85 7.93
N PRO A 328 17.50 13.91 7.34
CA PRO A 328 18.92 13.94 7.09
C PRO A 328 19.68 13.64 8.38
N HIS A 329 20.80 12.93 8.26
CA HIS A 329 21.72 12.73 9.37
C HIS A 329 22.01 14.07 10.04
N LEU A 330 22.41 14.03 11.31
CA LEU A 330 22.58 15.21 12.17
C LEU A 330 23.32 16.39 11.50
N GLY A 331 24.12 16.19 10.45
CA GLY A 331 24.78 17.25 9.67
C GLY A 331 23.96 18.06 8.64
N ALA A 332 22.63 17.92 8.50
CA ALA A 332 21.87 18.90 7.71
C ALA A 332 21.30 20.01 8.59
N ASP A 333 21.84 21.21 8.38
CA ASP A 333 21.34 22.44 8.97
C ASP A 333 19.90 22.72 8.51
N PHE A 334 19.04 23.05 9.48
CA PHE A 334 17.82 23.83 9.27
C PHE A 334 17.92 25.06 10.19
#